data_AF-A0A7J9TGP1-F1
#
_entry.id   AF-A0A7J9TGP1-F1
#
_cell.length_a   1.000
_cell.length_b   1.000
_cell.length_c   1.000
_cell.angle_alpha   90.00
_cell.angle_beta   90.00
_cell.angle_gamma   90.00
#
_symmetry.space_group_name_H-M   'P 1'
#
loop_
_entity.id
_entity.type
_entity.pdbx_description
1 polymer ?
#
loop_
_entity_poly.entity_id
_entity_poly.type
_entity_poly.pdbx_seq_one_letter_code
_entity_poly.pdbx_strand_id
1 'polypeptide(L)'
;MSDKENNLINAFQYIKTFYREVAQMLEDIQELMDKEDWIFMGSALTDGLSKSLDSPDYWLTYYLYRNFTNDEEDNYKKGILVFFDVENNEFPISFVYGNVNISDQPYDRWDLYRLWEGNTDKLKSLTGEIIPVKTEYKGKIIDGKLIAIPLTMISTKECLKEKVVDKLLNLE
;
A
#
# COMPACT_ATOMS: atom_id res chain seq x y z
N MET A 1 -28.18 -26.32 8.31
CA MET A 1 -27.90 -25.05 7.61
C MET A 1 -28.17 -25.26 6.15
N SER A 2 -28.84 -24.29 5.53
CA SER A 2 -28.96 -24.23 4.07
C SER A 2 -27.62 -23.89 3.43
N ASP A 3 -27.44 -24.24 2.16
CA ASP A 3 -26.24 -23.89 1.39
C ASP A 3 -26.01 -22.37 1.37
N LYS A 4 -27.08 -21.58 1.37
CA LYS A 4 -27.02 -20.12 1.43
C LYS A 4 -26.41 -19.61 2.74
N GLU A 5 -26.81 -20.19 3.87
CA GLU A 5 -26.25 -19.83 5.19
C GLU A 5 -24.76 -20.18 5.25
N ASN A 6 -24.38 -21.37 4.77
CA ASN A 6 -22.98 -21.81 4.72
C ASN A 6 -22.13 -20.88 3.85
N ASN A 7 -22.64 -20.49 2.67
CA ASN A 7 -21.95 -19.58 1.76
C ASN A 7 -21.71 -18.20 2.38
N LEU A 8 -22.70 -17.66 3.11
CA LEU A 8 -22.55 -16.36 3.78
C LEU A 8 -21.49 -16.41 4.90
N ILE A 9 -21.51 -17.47 5.71
CA ILE A 9 -20.52 -17.67 6.78
C ILE A 9 -19.12 -17.79 6.16
N ASN A 10 -18.95 -18.59 5.12
CA ASN A 10 -17.67 -18.80 4.45
C ASN A 10 -17.16 -17.49 3.83
N ALA A 11 -18.00 -16.71 3.16
CA ALA A 11 -17.61 -15.42 2.60
C ALA A 11 -17.07 -14.46 3.67
N PHE A 12 -17.76 -14.37 4.81
CA PHE A 12 -17.30 -13.53 5.92
C PHE A 12 -15.99 -14.02 6.54
N GLN A 13 -15.82 -15.35 6.64
CA GLN A 13 -14.56 -15.94 7.09
C GLN A 13 -13.42 -15.65 6.12
N TYR A 14 -13.63 -15.73 4.80
CA TYR A 14 -12.61 -15.41 3.81
C TYR A 14 -12.18 -13.95 3.88
N ILE A 15 -13.12 -13.00 4.02
CA ILE A 15 -12.79 -11.58 4.19
C ILE A 15 -11.93 -11.37 5.46
N LYS A 16 -12.30 -12.00 6.58
CA LYS A 16 -11.53 -11.90 7.83
C LYS A 16 -10.13 -12.49 7.70
N THR A 17 -10.02 -13.66 7.10
CA THR A 17 -8.73 -14.32 6.86
C THR A 17 -7.85 -13.46 5.96
N PHE A 18 -8.40 -12.96 4.86
CA PHE A 18 -7.69 -12.08 3.94
C PHE A 18 -7.08 -10.86 4.65
N TYR A 19 -7.88 -10.11 5.43
CA TYR A 19 -7.34 -8.95 6.17
C TYR A 19 -6.27 -9.33 7.20
N ARG A 20 -6.38 -10.49 7.84
CA ARG A 20 -5.36 -10.99 8.78
C ARG A 20 -4.06 -11.33 8.07
N GLU A 21 -4.13 -11.99 6.91
CA GLU A 21 -2.96 -12.31 6.11
C GLU A 21 -2.26 -11.04 5.62
N VAL A 22 -3.02 -10.03 5.20
CA VAL A 22 -2.44 -8.73 4.80
C VAL A 22 -1.80 -8.00 5.97
N ALA A 23 -2.43 -8.00 7.14
CA ALA A 23 -1.83 -7.44 8.34
C ALA A 23 -0.51 -8.14 8.70
N GLN A 24 -0.49 -9.48 8.66
CA GLN A 24 0.71 -10.28 8.93
C GLN A 24 1.82 -9.97 7.92
N MET A 25 1.50 -9.84 6.63
CA MET A 25 2.48 -9.43 5.62
C MET A 25 3.07 -8.04 5.92
N LEU A 26 2.25 -7.06 6.31
CA LEU A 26 2.74 -5.73 6.67
C LEU A 26 3.62 -5.74 7.93
N GLU A 27 3.36 -6.64 8.88
CA GLU A 27 4.23 -6.88 10.05
C GLU A 27 5.56 -7.53 9.63
N ASP A 28 5.52 -8.51 8.72
CA ASP A 28 6.72 -9.15 8.20
C ASP A 28 7.62 -8.15 7.45
N ILE A 29 7.02 -7.23 6.67
CA ILE A 29 7.78 -6.15 6.04
C ILE A 29 8.39 -5.24 7.10
N GLN A 30 7.64 -4.87 8.14
CA GLN A 30 8.19 -4.06 9.22
C GLN A 30 9.41 -4.73 9.84
N GLU A 31 9.32 -6.00 10.21
CA GLU A 31 10.44 -6.74 10.79
C GLU A 31 11.66 -6.78 9.86
N LEU A 32 11.44 -6.87 8.54
CA LEU A 32 12.51 -6.86 7.55
C LEU A 32 13.13 -5.48 7.36
N MET A 33 12.33 -4.42 7.37
CA MET A 33 12.79 -3.02 7.30
C MET A 33 13.55 -2.61 8.56
N ASP A 34 13.05 -3.01 9.74
CA ASP A 34 13.67 -2.72 11.05
C ASP A 34 15.10 -3.30 11.14
N LYS A 35 15.40 -4.41 10.43
CA LYS A 35 16.75 -5.01 10.36
C LYS A 35 17.75 -4.20 9.54
N GLU A 36 17.26 -3.29 8.72
CA GLU A 36 18.03 -2.43 7.82
C GLU A 36 17.96 -0.96 8.29
N ASP A 37 17.70 -0.76 9.59
CA ASP A 37 17.62 0.54 10.27
C ASP A 37 16.51 1.47 9.75
N TRP A 38 15.48 0.91 9.08
CA TRP A 38 14.29 1.66 8.66
C TRP A 38 13.20 1.61 9.73
N ILE A 39 12.98 2.75 10.38
CA ILE A 39 12.05 2.91 11.49
C ILE A 39 10.63 3.13 10.97
N PHE A 40 9.69 2.33 11.46
CA PHE A 40 8.27 2.51 11.23
C PHE A 40 7.72 3.82 11.82
N MET A 41 7.07 4.64 10.98
CA MET A 41 6.54 5.95 11.36
C MET A 41 5.05 5.95 11.73
N GLY A 42 4.34 4.85 11.48
CA GLY A 42 2.90 4.76 11.68
C GLY A 42 2.17 4.15 10.49
N SER A 43 1.02 3.56 10.80
CA SER A 43 0.09 3.00 9.82
C SER A 43 -1.11 3.92 9.71
N ALA A 44 -1.74 3.96 8.53
CA ALA A 44 -3.16 4.27 8.52
C ALA A 44 -3.92 3.39 7.55
N LEU A 45 -5.20 3.26 7.88
CA LEU A 45 -6.21 2.62 7.07
C LEU A 45 -6.84 3.68 6.17
N THR A 46 -7.55 3.25 5.13
CA THR A 46 -8.33 4.14 4.26
C THR A 46 -9.11 5.20 5.04
N ASP A 47 -9.20 6.39 4.45
CA ASP A 47 -10.20 7.38 4.84
C ASP A 47 -11.50 7.15 4.05
N GLY A 48 -12.61 7.77 4.48
CA GLY A 48 -13.82 7.87 3.68
C GLY A 48 -14.76 6.66 3.69
N LEU A 49 -14.67 5.78 4.69
CA LEU A 49 -15.64 4.69 4.85
C LEU A 49 -17.07 5.23 5.01
N SER A 50 -17.99 4.68 4.25
CA SER A 50 -19.40 5.04 4.29
C SER A 50 -20.07 4.53 5.57
N LYS A 51 -20.95 5.38 6.10
CA LYS A 51 -21.90 5.05 7.16
C LYS A 51 -23.33 4.92 6.62
N SER A 52 -23.51 5.05 5.30
CA SER A 52 -24.81 5.01 4.63
C SER A 52 -25.19 3.59 4.23
N LEU A 53 -26.47 3.27 4.35
CA LEU A 53 -27.06 2.04 3.77
C LEU A 53 -27.08 2.05 2.25
N ASP A 54 -27.01 3.24 1.65
CA ASP A 54 -27.11 3.44 0.20
C ASP A 54 -25.74 3.38 -0.50
N SER A 55 -24.64 3.16 0.23
CA SER A 55 -23.29 3.07 -0.35
C SER A 55 -22.50 1.95 0.32
N PRO A 56 -22.94 0.68 0.16
CA PRO A 56 -22.31 -0.47 0.79
C PRO A 56 -20.92 -0.79 0.26
N ASP A 57 -20.61 -0.37 -0.97
CA ASP A 57 -19.29 -0.56 -1.58
C ASP A 57 -18.18 0.18 -0.80
N TYR A 58 -18.56 1.18 0.01
CA TYR A 58 -17.69 1.98 0.89
C TYR A 58 -17.65 1.52 2.34
N TRP A 59 -18.16 0.34 2.65
CA TRP A 59 -18.09 -0.21 4.01
C TRP A 59 -16.76 -0.91 4.32
N LEU A 60 -16.04 -1.35 3.29
CA LEU A 60 -14.80 -2.10 3.44
C LEU A 60 -13.59 -1.21 3.22
N THR A 61 -12.46 -1.64 3.77
CA THR A 61 -11.19 -0.93 3.59
C THR A 61 -10.72 -1.05 2.15
N TYR A 62 -10.28 0.06 1.58
CA TYR A 62 -9.85 0.14 0.19
C TYR A 62 -8.34 0.09 0.01
N TYR A 63 -7.63 0.63 0.98
CA TYR A 63 -6.19 0.55 1.03
C TYR A 63 -5.66 0.62 2.46
N LEU A 64 -4.46 0.10 2.65
CA LEU A 64 -3.68 0.15 3.88
C LEU A 64 -2.31 0.70 3.56
N TYR A 65 -1.75 1.56 4.39
CA TYR A 65 -0.39 2.01 4.16
C TYR A 65 0.48 2.01 5.41
N ARG A 66 1.79 1.92 5.16
CA ARG A 66 2.86 1.87 6.15
C ARG A 66 4.04 2.70 5.64
N ASN A 67 4.52 3.63 6.47
CA ASN A 67 5.64 4.51 6.13
C ASN A 67 6.86 4.22 7.01
N PHE A 68 8.04 4.44 6.45
CA PHE A 68 9.33 4.20 7.07
C PHE A 68 10.25 5.41 6.88
N THR A 69 11.11 5.63 7.87
CA THR A 69 12.17 6.63 7.86
C THR A 69 13.49 5.99 8.25
N ASN A 70 14.60 6.57 7.80
CA ASN A 70 15.93 6.23 8.26
C ASN A 70 16.64 7.56 8.57
N ASP A 71 17.34 7.63 9.71
CA ASP A 71 18.00 8.86 10.19
C ASP A 71 19.25 9.22 9.37
N GLU A 72 19.82 8.27 8.62
CA GLU A 72 20.94 8.49 7.69
C GLU A 72 20.46 9.01 6.33
N GLU A 73 19.17 8.81 6.00
CA GLU A 73 18.58 9.12 4.70
C GLU A 73 17.43 10.14 4.81
N ASP A 74 17.80 11.36 5.19
CA ASP A 74 16.84 12.47 5.37
C ASP A 74 16.20 12.98 4.07
N ASN A 75 16.69 12.57 2.90
CA ASN A 75 16.22 13.09 1.61
C ASN A 75 14.93 12.42 1.10
N TYR A 76 14.56 11.25 1.62
CA TYR A 76 13.34 10.56 1.20
C TYR A 76 12.71 9.75 2.32
N LYS A 77 11.40 9.49 2.20
CA LYS A 77 10.69 8.49 3.00
C LYS A 77 10.29 7.31 2.13
N LYS A 78 10.29 6.12 2.71
CA LYS A 78 9.85 4.89 2.03
C LYS A 78 8.48 4.49 2.54
N GLY A 79 7.68 3.88 1.70
CA GLY A 79 6.39 3.39 2.13
C GLY A 79 5.80 2.34 1.22
N ILE A 80 4.78 1.69 1.77
CA ILE A 80 4.09 0.56 1.19
C ILE A 80 2.60 0.80 1.36
N LEU A 81 1.86 0.45 0.32
CA LEU A 81 0.44 0.65 0.18
C LEU A 81 -0.14 -0.62 -0.41
N VAL A 82 -1.12 -1.22 0.28
CA VAL A 82 -1.87 -2.36 -0.24
C VAL A 82 -3.20 -1.84 -0.74
N PHE A 83 -3.50 -2.07 -2.01
CA PHE A 83 -4.80 -1.76 -2.60
C PHE A 83 -5.66 -2.99 -2.65
N PHE A 84 -6.92 -2.85 -2.23
CA PHE A 84 -7.90 -3.94 -2.20
C PHE A 84 -8.97 -3.74 -3.25
N ASP A 85 -9.59 -2.57 -3.26
CA ASP A 85 -10.65 -2.22 -4.17
C ASP A 85 -10.80 -0.71 -4.09
N VAL A 86 -11.02 -0.02 -5.21
CA VAL A 86 -11.46 1.37 -5.20
C VAL A 86 -12.52 1.43 -6.27
N GLU A 87 -13.74 1.76 -5.88
CA GLU A 87 -14.86 1.88 -6.80
C GLU A 87 -14.42 2.74 -8.01
N ASN A 88 -14.56 2.18 -9.22
CA ASN A 88 -14.15 2.76 -10.52
C ASN A 88 -12.68 2.58 -10.96
N ASN A 89 -11.86 1.76 -10.32
CA ASN A 89 -10.52 1.45 -10.82
C ASN A 89 -10.37 -0.02 -11.22
N GLU A 90 -9.97 -0.27 -12.47
CA GLU A 90 -9.50 -1.58 -12.97
C GLU A 90 -8.19 -2.05 -12.31
N PHE A 91 -7.87 -1.54 -11.12
CA PHE A 91 -6.61 -1.80 -10.42
C PHE A 91 -6.81 -3.04 -9.54
N PRO A 92 -6.18 -4.19 -9.84
CA PRO A 92 -6.40 -5.39 -9.06
C PRO A 92 -5.67 -5.29 -7.72
N ILE A 93 -6.03 -6.19 -6.79
CA ILE A 93 -5.41 -6.25 -5.45
C ILE A 93 -3.89 -6.34 -5.58
N SER A 94 -3.18 -5.39 -4.97
CA SER A 94 -1.76 -5.19 -5.25
C SER A 94 -1.01 -4.49 -4.13
N PHE A 95 0.30 -4.72 -4.13
CA PHE A 95 1.26 -3.89 -3.40
C PHE A 95 1.74 -2.78 -4.33
N VAL A 96 1.67 -1.54 -3.83
CA VAL A 96 2.35 -0.39 -4.38
C VAL A 96 3.33 0.10 -3.32
N TYR A 97 4.60 0.22 -3.67
CA TYR A 97 5.63 0.62 -2.72
C TYR A 97 6.67 1.49 -3.41
N GLY A 98 7.36 2.30 -2.64
CA GLY A 98 8.34 3.21 -3.21
C GLY A 98 8.87 4.25 -2.25
N ASN A 99 9.53 5.25 -2.81
CA ASN A 99 10.05 6.39 -2.07
C ASN A 99 9.33 7.68 -2.45
N VAL A 100 9.37 8.63 -1.52
CA VAL A 100 8.90 10.00 -1.68
C VAL A 100 10.07 10.92 -1.36
N ASN A 101 10.46 11.76 -2.31
CA ASN A 101 11.49 12.76 -2.07
C ASN A 101 10.95 13.82 -1.11
N ILE A 102 11.71 14.11 -0.06
CA ILE A 102 11.38 15.16 0.88
C ILE A 102 11.87 16.47 0.28
N SER A 103 10.91 17.31 -0.13
CA SER A 103 11.17 18.68 -0.58
C SER A 103 11.20 19.63 0.62
N ASP A 104 11.28 20.94 0.33
CA ASP A 104 11.27 22.01 1.32
C ASP A 104 10.04 22.02 2.26
N GLN A 105 9.01 21.23 1.93
CA GLN A 105 7.80 21.08 2.74
C GLN A 105 7.81 19.77 3.55
N PRO A 106 7.34 19.79 4.80
CA PRO A 106 7.28 18.61 5.65
C PRO A 106 6.57 17.43 4.97
N TYR A 107 7.10 16.22 5.18
CA TYR A 107 6.46 14.99 4.73
C TYR A 107 5.08 14.82 5.38
N ASP A 108 4.07 14.58 4.54
CA ASP A 108 2.73 14.18 4.98
C ASP A 108 2.62 12.67 4.77
N ARG A 109 2.07 11.97 5.76
CA ARG A 109 1.86 10.52 5.73
C ARG A 109 1.08 10.02 4.50
N TRP A 110 0.32 10.92 3.85
CA TRP A 110 -0.46 10.66 2.66
C TRP A 110 0.28 10.92 1.33
N ASP A 111 1.52 11.41 1.35
CA ASP A 111 2.23 11.79 0.13
C ASP A 111 2.46 10.62 -0.82
N LEU A 112 2.79 9.42 -0.30
CA LEU A 112 2.89 8.21 -1.11
C LEU A 112 1.54 7.84 -1.76
N TYR A 113 0.44 7.92 -0.99
CA TYR A 113 -0.91 7.69 -1.51
C TYR A 113 -1.23 8.69 -2.63
N ARG A 114 -0.92 9.98 -2.45
CA ARG A 114 -1.15 11.03 -3.46
C ARG A 114 -0.33 10.78 -4.72
N LEU A 115 0.92 10.30 -4.58
CA LEU A 115 1.74 9.92 -5.72
C LEU A 115 1.10 8.79 -6.52
N TRP A 116 0.60 7.75 -5.83
CA TRP A 116 -0.14 6.68 -6.48
C TRP A 116 -1.40 7.22 -7.15
N GLU A 117 -2.23 7.98 -6.43
CA GLU A 117 -3.53 8.49 -6.91
C GLU A 117 -3.35 9.33 -8.18
N GLY A 118 -2.34 10.20 -8.20
CA GLY A 118 -2.00 11.00 -9.37
C GLY A 118 -1.34 10.24 -10.52
N ASN A 119 -0.98 8.96 -10.34
CA ASN A 119 -0.24 8.16 -11.32
C ASN A 119 -0.84 6.75 -11.53
N THR A 120 -2.11 6.54 -11.19
CA THR A 120 -2.79 5.23 -11.27
C THR A 120 -2.65 4.58 -12.64
N ASP A 121 -2.85 5.33 -13.73
CA ASP A 121 -2.74 4.81 -15.10
C ASP A 121 -1.37 4.21 -15.44
N LYS A 122 -0.29 4.75 -14.86
CA LYS A 122 1.06 4.22 -15.07
C LYS A 122 1.30 2.93 -14.29
N LEU A 123 0.64 2.78 -13.15
CA LEU A 123 0.84 1.67 -12.22
C LEU A 123 -0.10 0.49 -12.48
N LYS A 124 -1.21 0.70 -13.22
CA LYS A 124 -2.25 -0.31 -13.52
C LYS A 124 -1.71 -1.61 -14.12
N SER A 125 -0.59 -1.55 -14.84
CA SER A 125 0.04 -2.71 -15.47
C SER A 125 0.76 -3.65 -14.50
N LEU A 126 1.01 -3.21 -13.26
CA LEU A 126 1.64 -4.00 -12.18
C LEU A 126 2.90 -4.75 -12.61
N THR A 127 3.75 -4.09 -13.40
CA THR A 127 4.94 -4.70 -14.02
C THR A 127 6.04 -5.06 -13.02
N GLY A 128 6.00 -4.49 -11.81
CA GLY A 128 7.10 -4.58 -10.85
C GLY A 128 8.35 -3.78 -11.26
N GLU A 129 8.21 -2.92 -12.27
CA GLU A 129 9.23 -1.97 -12.70
C GLU A 129 9.19 -0.68 -11.86
N ILE A 130 10.32 0.04 -11.84
CA ILE A 130 10.44 1.33 -11.17
C ILE A 130 9.81 2.40 -12.07
N ILE A 131 8.79 3.08 -11.56
CA ILE A 131 8.09 4.14 -12.27
C ILE A 131 8.37 5.47 -11.56
N PRO A 132 9.07 6.43 -12.21
CA PRO A 132 9.15 7.79 -11.74
C PRO A 132 7.77 8.44 -11.75
N VAL A 133 7.38 9.00 -10.62
CA VAL A 133 6.06 9.59 -10.41
C VAL A 133 6.17 10.99 -9.84
N LYS A 134 5.17 11.81 -10.16
CA LYS A 134 5.05 13.18 -9.68
C LYS A 134 3.58 13.54 -9.59
N THR A 135 3.22 14.34 -8.60
CA THR A 135 1.89 14.92 -8.44
C THR A 135 2.00 16.28 -7.77
N GLU A 136 0.92 17.06 -7.81
CA GLU A 136 0.79 18.31 -7.08
C GLU A 136 -0.47 18.26 -6.21
N TYR A 137 -0.32 18.58 -4.92
CA TYR A 137 -1.44 18.61 -3.99
C TYR A 137 -1.37 19.87 -3.13
N LYS A 138 -2.38 20.73 -3.21
CA LYS A 138 -2.45 22.00 -2.47
C LYS A 138 -1.19 22.88 -2.62
N GLY A 139 -0.61 22.92 -3.82
CA GLY A 139 0.62 23.67 -4.12
C GLY A 139 1.91 23.00 -3.62
N LYS A 140 1.84 21.82 -2.99
CA LYS A 140 3.00 20.97 -2.71
C LYS A 140 3.29 20.12 -3.93
N ILE A 141 4.52 20.20 -4.44
CA ILE A 141 5.04 19.22 -5.40
C ILE A 141 5.51 17.99 -4.61
N ILE A 142 5.02 16.84 -5.03
CA ILE A 142 5.39 15.53 -4.48
C ILE A 142 5.93 14.71 -5.64
N ASP A 143 7.13 14.15 -5.50
CA ASP A 143 7.74 13.27 -6.49
C ASP A 143 8.50 12.12 -5.83
N GLY A 144 8.82 11.10 -6.61
CA GLY A 144 9.52 9.91 -6.15
C GLY A 144 9.44 8.79 -7.17
N LYS A 145 9.60 7.56 -6.69
CA LYS A 145 9.56 6.34 -7.49
C LYS A 145 8.60 5.35 -6.87
N LEU A 146 7.71 4.78 -7.68
CA LEU A 146 6.78 3.73 -7.26
C LEU A 146 7.00 2.45 -8.07
N ILE A 147 6.78 1.32 -7.42
CA ILE A 147 6.72 -0.01 -7.99
C ILE A 147 5.37 -0.60 -7.61
N ALA A 148 4.71 -1.29 -8.53
CA ALA A 148 3.45 -1.97 -8.28
C ALA A 148 3.50 -3.43 -8.74
N ILE A 149 3.03 -4.35 -7.89
CA ILE A 149 2.94 -5.79 -8.18
C ILE A 149 1.61 -6.36 -7.69
N PRO A 150 1.08 -7.42 -8.33
CA PRO A 150 -0.11 -8.11 -7.83
C PRO A 150 0.18 -8.76 -6.47
N LEU A 151 -0.79 -8.70 -5.56
CA LEU A 151 -0.64 -9.31 -4.24
C LEU A 151 -0.41 -10.83 -4.34
N THR A 152 -0.99 -11.46 -5.35
CA THR A 152 -0.85 -12.90 -5.65
C THR A 152 0.56 -13.34 -6.01
N MET A 153 1.49 -12.41 -6.28
CA MET A 153 2.91 -12.73 -6.47
C MET A 153 3.67 -12.98 -5.16
N ILE A 154 3.05 -12.69 -4.02
CA ILE A 154 3.62 -12.90 -2.69
C ILE A 154 2.97 -14.13 -2.06
N SER A 155 3.78 -15.17 -1.83
CA SER A 155 3.31 -16.42 -1.21
C SER A 155 4.06 -16.80 0.06
N THR A 156 5.23 -16.21 0.29
CA THR A 156 6.06 -16.44 1.48
C THR A 156 6.76 -15.16 1.92
N LYS A 157 7.33 -15.18 3.13
CA LYS A 157 8.13 -14.08 3.67
C LYS A 157 9.41 -13.84 2.86
N GLU A 158 10.00 -14.89 2.30
CA GLU A 158 11.16 -14.78 1.41
C GLU A 158 10.78 -14.07 0.11
N CYS A 159 9.64 -14.41 -0.49
CA CYS A 159 9.10 -13.70 -1.64
C CYS A 159 8.84 -12.22 -1.34
N LEU A 160 8.32 -11.92 -0.14
CA LEU A 160 8.10 -10.56 0.33
C LEU A 160 9.42 -9.78 0.45
N LYS A 161 10.46 -10.41 1.00
CA LYS A 161 11.80 -9.83 1.07
C LYS A 161 12.33 -9.49 -0.32
N GLU A 162 12.39 -10.47 -1.21
CA GLU A 162 13.01 -10.31 -2.55
C GLU A 162 12.22 -9.37 -3.46
N LYS A 163 10.88 -9.50 -3.47
CA LYS A 163 10.02 -8.77 -4.43
C LYS A 163 9.57 -7.42 -3.94
N VAL A 164 9.66 -7.13 -2.64
CA VAL A 164 9.20 -5.85 -2.06
C VAL A 164 10.32 -5.18 -1.29
N VAL A 165 10.81 -5.78 -0.21
CA VAL A 165 11.74 -5.11 0.72
C VAL A 165 13.07 -4.78 0.06
N ASP A 166 13.75 -5.75 -0.55
CA ASP A 166 15.05 -5.55 -1.18
C ASP A 166 14.95 -4.49 -2.29
N LYS A 167 13.87 -4.52 -3.08
CA LYS A 167 13.62 -3.51 -4.11
C LYS A 167 13.39 -2.13 -3.50
N LEU A 168 12.59 -2.04 -2.45
CA LEU A 168 12.29 -0.79 -1.75
C LEU A 168 13.55 -0.18 -1.12
N LEU A 169 14.41 -1.00 -0.52
CA LEU A 169 15.68 -0.56 0.07
C LEU A 169 16.63 0.03 -0.97
N ASN A 170 16.67 -0.54 -2.17
CA ASN A 170 17.51 -0.06 -3.28
C ASN A 170 16.92 1.15 -4.06
N LEU A 171 15.80 1.73 -3.62
CA LEU A 171 15.25 2.95 -4.22
C LEU A 171 15.88 4.20 -3.59
N GLU A 172 16.72 4.88 -4.38
CA GLU A 172 17.21 6.25 -4.15
C GLU A 172 16.27 7.31 -4.72
#